data_AF-A0A7Y2E675-F1
#
_entry.id   AF-A0A7Y2E675-F1
#
_cell.length_a   1.000
_cell.length_b   1.000
_cell.length_c   1.000
_cell.angle_alpha   90.00
_cell.angle_beta   90.00
_cell.angle_gamma   90.00
#
_symmetry.space_group_name_H-M   'P 1'
#
loop_
_entity.id
_entity.type
_entity.pdbx_description
1 polymer ?
#
loop_
_entity_poly.entity_id
_entity_poly.type
_entity_poly.pdbx_seq_one_letter_code
_entity_poly.pdbx_strand_id
1 'polypeptide(L)'
;MFKRGNVTRQAHVDIPEGLYEEEYGRDGFFGPYAHLYRTHPPVGWTRIEGNLRPRAYRVADGPLGNDYLKCRVPFLANADVQLSFGGLTEPMSHHFRNADGDEVLFIHRGAGRIETDFGPLDYEAGDY
;
A
#
# COMPACT_ATOMS: atom_id res chain seq x y z
N MET A 1 18.48 -19.41 -19.96
CA MET A 1 17.14 -19.52 -19.35
C MET A 1 16.54 -20.86 -19.75
N PHE A 2 16.20 -21.73 -18.79
CA PHE A 2 15.60 -23.03 -19.08
C PHE A 2 14.11 -22.84 -19.41
N LYS A 3 13.63 -23.48 -20.48
CA LYS A 3 12.22 -23.43 -20.90
C LYS A 3 11.76 -24.84 -21.26
N ARG A 4 10.53 -25.19 -20.90
CA ARG A 4 9.91 -26.48 -21.23
C ARG A 4 8.39 -26.33 -21.32
N GLY A 5 7.78 -26.94 -22.33
CA GLY A 5 6.33 -26.93 -22.53
C GLY A 5 5.82 -25.74 -23.36
N ASN A 6 4.52 -25.46 -23.27
CA ASN A 6 3.89 -24.32 -23.93
C ASN A 6 4.06 -23.06 -23.07
N VAL A 7 5.01 -22.20 -23.44
CA VAL A 7 5.44 -21.03 -22.66
C VAL A 7 5.64 -19.83 -23.57
N THR A 8 5.47 -18.62 -23.05
CA THR A 8 5.78 -17.40 -23.81
C THR A 8 7.30 -17.11 -23.87
N ARG A 9 7.68 -16.31 -24.86
CA ARG A 9 9.07 -15.84 -25.00
C ARG A 9 9.40 -14.77 -23.96
N GLN A 10 8.44 -13.90 -23.65
CA GLN A 10 8.56 -12.77 -22.73
C GLN A 10 7.47 -12.90 -21.67
N ALA A 11 7.84 -12.82 -20.38
CA ALA A 11 6.88 -12.86 -19.28
C ALA A 11 5.79 -11.81 -19.45
N HIS A 12 4.57 -12.12 -19.00
CA HIS A 12 3.39 -11.25 -19.02
C HIS A 12 2.84 -10.87 -20.41
N VAL A 13 3.49 -11.33 -21.48
CA VAL A 13 3.13 -11.00 -22.87
C VAL A 13 2.80 -12.30 -23.61
N ASP A 14 1.79 -12.28 -24.48
CA ASP A 14 1.38 -13.42 -25.30
C ASP A 14 1.19 -14.72 -24.49
N ILE A 15 0.54 -14.62 -23.33
CA ILE A 15 0.21 -15.79 -22.51
C ILE A 15 -0.63 -16.74 -23.39
N PRO A 16 -0.21 -18.01 -23.56
CA PRO A 16 -0.93 -18.93 -24.43
C PRO A 16 -2.40 -19.08 -24.01
N GLU A 17 -3.29 -19.17 -24.99
CA GLU A 17 -4.73 -19.28 -24.74
C GLU A 17 -5.06 -20.45 -23.80
N GLY A 18 -5.97 -20.20 -22.85
CA GLY A 18 -6.37 -21.19 -21.85
C GLY A 18 -5.35 -21.45 -20.74
N LEU A 19 -4.22 -20.72 -20.73
CA LEU A 19 -3.25 -20.75 -19.63
C LEU A 19 -3.29 -19.47 -18.80
N TYR A 20 -2.90 -19.61 -17.54
CA TYR A 20 -2.74 -18.54 -16.56
C TYR A 20 -1.29 -18.53 -16.09
N GLU A 21 -0.65 -17.37 -16.15
CA GLU A 21 0.71 -17.19 -15.68
C GLU A 21 0.75 -17.03 -14.15
N GLU A 22 1.71 -17.68 -13.50
CA GLU A 22 2.08 -17.49 -12.11
C GLU A 22 3.59 -17.28 -12.03
N GLU A 23 4.04 -16.32 -11.22
CA GLU A 23 5.46 -16.03 -11.03
C GLU A 23 5.90 -16.35 -9.62
N TYR A 24 6.98 -17.12 -9.49
CA TYR A 24 7.69 -17.34 -8.25
C TYR A 24 8.98 -16.54 -8.27
N GLY A 25 8.99 -15.40 -7.58
CA GLY A 25 10.16 -14.56 -7.37
C GLY A 25 10.77 -14.77 -5.97
N ARG A 26 12.09 -14.55 -5.86
CA ARG A 26 12.78 -14.37 -4.59
C ARG A 26 13.38 -12.97 -4.53
N ASP A 27 13.58 -12.47 -3.31
CA ASP A 27 14.20 -11.15 -3.06
C ASP A 27 13.47 -10.00 -3.80
N GLY A 28 12.14 -10.07 -3.81
CA GLY A 28 11.28 -9.11 -4.50
C GLY A 28 11.46 -9.19 -6.02
N PHE A 29 11.82 -8.06 -6.63
CA PHE A 29 11.98 -7.92 -8.09
C PHE A 29 13.43 -8.08 -8.59
N PHE A 30 14.39 -8.29 -7.67
CA PHE A 30 15.81 -8.30 -8.00
C PHE A 30 16.44 -9.69 -8.00
N GLY A 31 15.75 -10.68 -7.42
CA GLY A 31 16.24 -12.05 -7.34
C GLY A 31 15.83 -12.92 -8.51
N PRO A 32 16.19 -14.22 -8.48
CA PRO A 32 15.78 -15.17 -9.50
C PRO A 32 14.27 -15.40 -9.46
N TYR A 33 13.69 -15.61 -10.65
CA TYR A 33 12.27 -15.89 -10.81
C TYR A 33 12.02 -17.09 -11.72
N ALA A 34 10.86 -17.71 -11.57
CA ALA A 34 10.32 -18.73 -12.45
C ALA A 34 8.88 -18.38 -12.83
N HIS A 35 8.55 -18.47 -14.11
CA HIS A 35 7.17 -18.37 -14.59
C HIS A 35 6.60 -19.76 -14.86
N LEU A 36 5.43 -20.01 -14.30
CA LEU A 36 4.65 -21.22 -14.48
C LEU A 36 3.40 -20.86 -15.27
N TYR A 37 3.03 -21.71 -16.23
CA TYR A 37 1.78 -21.56 -16.99
C TYR A 37 0.83 -22.70 -16.61
N ARG A 38 -0.28 -22.33 -15.97
CA ARG A 38 -1.26 -23.26 -15.40
C ARG A 38 -2.53 -23.30 -16.23
N THR A 39 -3.20 -24.44 -16.28
CA THR A 39 -4.52 -24.58 -16.93
C THR A 39 -5.67 -24.01 -16.10
N HIS A 40 -5.42 -23.64 -14.85
CA HIS A 40 -6.41 -23.06 -13.93
C HIS A 40 -5.84 -21.81 -13.26
N PRO A 41 -6.68 -20.82 -12.92
CA PRO A 41 -6.22 -19.60 -12.26
C PRO A 41 -5.55 -19.92 -10.90
N PRO A 42 -4.31 -19.47 -10.66
CA PRO A 42 -3.62 -19.72 -9.39
C PRO A 42 -4.27 -19.03 -8.19
N VAL A 43 -5.04 -17.95 -8.43
CA VAL A 43 -5.72 -17.16 -7.39
C VAL A 43 -7.23 -17.37 -7.34
N GLY A 44 -7.75 -18.46 -7.91
CA GLY A 44 -9.16 -18.85 -7.87
C GLY A 44 -9.62 -19.44 -6.53
N TRP A 45 -9.11 -18.94 -5.41
CA TRP A 45 -9.38 -19.49 -4.07
C TRP A 45 -10.85 -19.33 -3.70
N THR A 46 -11.49 -20.42 -3.27
CA THR A 46 -12.89 -20.41 -2.80
C THR A 46 -13.02 -20.35 -1.28
N ARG A 47 -11.95 -20.68 -0.55
CA ARG A 47 -11.90 -20.67 0.92
C ARG A 47 -10.46 -20.45 1.38
N ILE A 48 -10.28 -19.51 2.31
CA ILE A 48 -8.99 -19.23 2.96
C ILE A 48 -9.24 -19.15 4.47
N GLU A 49 -8.45 -19.86 5.25
CA GLU A 49 -8.60 -19.94 6.71
C GLU A 49 -7.33 -19.50 7.43
N GLY A 50 -7.47 -19.14 8.71
CA GLY A 50 -6.37 -18.69 9.55
C GLY A 50 -6.13 -17.18 9.53
N ASN A 51 -5.06 -16.79 10.22
CA ASN A 51 -4.77 -15.39 10.53
C ASN A 51 -4.31 -14.58 9.30
N LEU A 52 -3.69 -15.26 8.33
CA LEU A 52 -3.10 -14.64 7.13
C LEU A 52 -4.07 -14.52 5.96
N ARG A 53 -5.38 -14.67 6.19
CA ARG A 53 -6.38 -14.44 5.15
C ARG A 53 -6.28 -13.00 4.61
N PRO A 54 -6.31 -12.79 3.29
CA PRO A 54 -6.32 -11.45 2.72
C PRO A 54 -7.47 -10.61 3.28
N ARG A 55 -7.21 -9.33 3.52
CA ARG A 55 -8.21 -8.36 3.99
C ARG A 55 -8.19 -7.16 3.07
N ALA A 56 -9.36 -6.77 2.59
CA ALA A 56 -9.55 -5.49 1.92
C ALA A 56 -9.92 -4.45 2.97
N TYR A 57 -9.11 -3.40 3.09
CA TYR A 57 -9.35 -2.28 4.00
C TYR A 57 -9.93 -1.11 3.20
N ARG A 58 -11.10 -0.63 3.60
CA ARG A 58 -11.65 0.64 3.10
C ARG A 58 -11.41 1.71 4.16
N VAL A 59 -10.39 2.53 3.94
CA VAL A 59 -9.97 3.58 4.89
C VAL A 59 -10.36 4.98 4.44
N ALA A 60 -10.74 5.17 3.17
CA ALA A 60 -11.06 6.47 2.60
C ALA A 60 -12.25 7.17 3.29
N ASP A 61 -13.14 6.41 3.92
CA ASP A 61 -14.26 6.92 4.73
C ASP A 61 -13.85 7.11 6.21
N GLY A 62 -12.56 7.25 6.47
CA GLY A 62 -11.97 7.41 7.80
C GLY A 62 -12.43 8.70 8.50
N PRO A 63 -12.22 8.80 9.81
CA PRO A 63 -12.73 9.93 10.57
C PRO A 63 -12.10 11.24 10.12
N LEU A 64 -12.96 12.23 9.98
CA LEU A 64 -12.61 13.62 9.73
C LEU A 64 -12.85 14.43 11.00
N GLY A 65 -11.99 15.41 11.27
CA GLY A 65 -12.17 16.26 12.45
C GLY A 65 -11.29 17.51 12.43
N ASN A 66 -11.16 18.17 13.57
CA ASN A 66 -10.36 19.38 13.74
C ASN A 66 -9.03 19.12 14.49
N ASP A 67 -8.67 17.86 14.68
CA ASP A 67 -7.50 17.45 15.46
C ASP A 67 -6.87 16.21 14.83
N TYR A 68 -5.69 16.40 14.24
CA TYR A 68 -4.98 15.37 13.47
C TYR A 68 -4.67 14.14 14.32
N LEU A 69 -4.30 14.35 15.59
CA LEU A 69 -3.93 13.25 16.50
C LEU A 69 -5.14 12.39 16.87
N LYS A 70 -6.34 12.97 16.87
CA LYS A 70 -7.58 12.24 17.15
C LYS A 70 -8.19 11.60 15.92
N CYS A 71 -8.01 12.19 14.74
CA CYS A 71 -8.61 11.68 13.50
C CYS A 71 -7.71 10.73 12.71
N ARG A 72 -6.41 10.60 13.04
CA ARG A 72 -5.54 9.57 12.43
C ARG A 72 -5.80 8.21 13.09
N VAL A 73 -6.36 7.27 12.34
CA VAL A 73 -6.68 5.91 12.83
C VAL A 73 -5.71 4.90 12.23
N PRO A 74 -4.99 4.11 13.05
CA PRO A 74 -4.13 3.04 12.58
C PRO A 74 -4.96 1.93 11.92
N PHE A 75 -4.54 1.44 10.77
CA PHE A 75 -5.22 0.32 10.10
C PHE A 75 -4.29 -0.85 9.74
N LEU A 76 -2.98 -0.60 9.62
CA LEU A 76 -1.94 -1.62 9.51
C LEU A 76 -0.76 -1.21 10.39
N ALA A 77 -0.19 -2.16 11.12
CA ALA A 77 0.96 -1.90 11.99
C ALA A 77 1.81 -3.16 12.16
N ASN A 78 3.11 -2.95 12.35
CA ASN A 78 4.06 -3.93 12.88
C ASN A 78 5.04 -3.23 13.86
N ALA A 79 6.15 -3.87 14.20
CA ALA A 79 7.13 -3.30 15.13
C ALA A 79 7.92 -2.10 14.56
N ASP A 80 7.91 -1.92 13.24
CA ASP A 80 8.74 -0.94 12.53
C ASP A 80 7.92 0.23 11.95
N VAL A 81 6.67 -0.03 11.55
CA VAL A 81 5.82 0.95 10.87
C VAL A 81 4.36 0.83 11.27
N GLN A 82 3.69 1.98 11.37
CA GLN A 82 2.25 2.10 11.51
C GLN A 82 1.68 2.94 10.38
N LEU A 83 0.77 2.37 9.60
CA LEU A 83 -0.01 3.09 8.61
C LEU A 83 -1.32 3.55 9.25
N SER A 84 -1.56 4.84 9.17
CA SER A 84 -2.76 5.49 9.70
C SER A 84 -3.46 6.26 8.59
N PHE A 85 -4.78 6.41 8.70
CA PHE A 85 -5.58 7.21 7.78
C PHE A 85 -6.49 8.16 8.56
N GLY A 86 -6.66 9.37 8.06
CA GLY A 86 -7.49 10.39 8.69
C GLY A 86 -7.49 11.66 7.87
N GLY A 87 -8.30 12.64 8.28
CA GLY A 87 -8.33 13.94 7.63
C GLY A 87 -8.81 15.06 8.51
N LEU A 88 -8.42 16.28 8.16
CA LEU A 88 -8.84 17.50 8.83
C LEU A 88 -9.94 18.20 8.03
N THR A 89 -10.95 18.70 8.73
CA THR A 89 -11.99 19.59 8.17
C THR A 89 -11.75 21.05 8.51
N GLU A 90 -10.91 21.32 9.51
CA GLU A 90 -10.56 22.65 10.00
C GLU A 90 -9.06 22.70 10.34
N PRO A 91 -8.42 23.89 10.30
CA PRO A 91 -7.07 24.07 10.80
C PRO A 91 -6.95 23.67 12.29
N MET A 92 -5.83 23.05 12.65
CA MET A 92 -5.55 22.73 14.05
C MET A 92 -5.36 24.00 14.88
N SER A 93 -5.83 23.97 16.13
CA SER A 93 -5.70 25.07 17.10
C SER A 93 -4.43 25.02 17.96
N HIS A 94 -3.55 24.05 17.71
CA HIS A 94 -2.33 23.82 18.48
C HIS A 94 -1.27 23.12 17.63
N HIS A 95 -0.02 23.20 18.11
CA HIS A 95 1.11 22.45 17.57
C HIS A 95 1.38 21.22 18.44
N PHE A 96 1.99 20.19 17.85
CA PHE A 96 2.46 19.00 18.56
C PHE A 96 3.84 18.59 18.06
N ARG A 97 4.50 17.71 18.82
CA ARG A 97 5.75 17.06 18.41
C ARG A 97 5.61 15.56 18.65
N ASN A 98 5.89 14.76 17.62
CA ASN A 98 6.00 13.31 17.76
C ASN A 98 7.42 12.96 18.24
N ALA A 99 7.53 12.18 19.32
CA ALA A 99 8.79 11.71 19.88
C ALA A 99 9.00 10.19 19.70
N ASP A 100 8.03 9.49 19.10
CA ASP A 100 8.05 8.04 18.92
C ASP A 100 8.79 7.63 17.64
N GLY A 101 8.84 8.52 16.64
CA GLY A 101 9.54 8.27 15.38
C GLY A 101 9.26 9.33 14.32
N ASP A 102 9.78 9.09 13.13
CA ASP A 102 9.56 9.95 11.96
C ASP A 102 8.14 9.76 11.41
N GLU A 103 7.54 10.84 10.89
CA GLU A 103 6.26 10.81 10.20
C GLU A 103 6.43 11.16 8.73
N VAL A 104 5.77 10.38 7.86
CA VAL A 104 5.61 10.69 6.43
C VAL A 104 4.12 10.86 6.16
N LEU A 105 3.74 11.98 5.55
CA LEU A 105 2.34 12.34 5.31
C LEU A 105 2.04 12.33 3.82
N PHE A 106 1.36 11.29 3.34
CA PHE A 106 0.89 11.29 1.95
C PHE A 106 -0.49 11.94 1.82
N ILE A 107 -0.59 13.00 1.02
CA ILE A 107 -1.82 13.79 0.90
C ILE A 107 -2.74 13.21 -0.18
N HIS A 108 -3.76 12.48 0.26
CA HIS A 108 -4.75 11.90 -0.66
C HIS A 108 -5.72 12.93 -1.27
N ARG A 109 -6.08 13.97 -0.51
CA ARG A 109 -7.05 15.00 -0.94
C ARG A 109 -6.83 16.30 -0.16
N GLY A 110 -7.02 17.42 -0.86
CA GLY A 110 -6.98 18.75 -0.27
C GLY A 110 -5.61 19.40 -0.46
N ALA A 111 -5.46 20.56 0.17
CA ALA A 111 -4.25 21.36 0.19
C ALA A 111 -4.22 22.18 1.47
N GLY A 112 -3.05 22.64 1.88
CA GLY A 112 -2.90 23.43 3.09
C GLY A 112 -1.46 23.80 3.38
N ARG A 113 -1.21 24.14 4.64
CA ARG A 113 0.11 24.52 5.14
C ARG A 113 0.41 23.79 6.44
N ILE A 114 1.61 23.24 6.54
CA ILE A 114 2.17 22.67 7.76
C ILE A 114 3.16 23.68 8.32
N GLU A 115 2.92 24.14 9.55
CA GLU A 115 3.85 25.00 10.27
C GLU A 115 4.88 24.13 11.01
N THR A 116 6.16 24.35 10.74
CA THR A 116 7.26 23.61 11.38
C THR A 116 8.28 24.57 12.01
N ASP A 117 9.15 24.04 12.86
CA ASP A 117 10.28 24.80 13.44
C ASP A 117 11.24 25.37 12.36
N PHE A 118 11.23 24.81 11.14
CA PHE A 118 12.07 25.25 10.01
C PHE A 118 11.33 26.16 9.02
N GLY A 119 10.08 26.50 9.32
CA GLY A 119 9.22 27.34 8.47
C GLY A 119 8.00 26.60 7.93
N PRO A 120 7.11 27.34 7.25
CA PRO A 120 5.89 26.79 6.67
C PRO A 120 6.18 25.96 5.42
N LEU A 121 5.44 24.87 5.25
CA LEU A 121 5.43 24.02 4.08
C LEU A 121 4.01 23.98 3.50
N ASP A 122 3.83 24.52 2.29
CA ASP A 122 2.57 24.37 1.55
C ASP A 122 2.52 22.98 0.91
N TYR A 123 1.35 22.34 0.90
CA TYR A 123 1.14 21.01 0.33
C TYR A 123 -0.15 20.93 -0.47
N GLU A 124 -0.21 20.00 -1.41
CA GLU A 124 -1.39 19.63 -2.17
C GLU A 124 -1.53 18.10 -2.36
N ALA A 125 -2.61 17.67 -3.00
CA ALA A 125 -2.88 16.26 -3.23
C ALA A 125 -1.79 15.61 -4.11
N GLY A 126 -1.20 14.52 -3.62
CA GLY A 126 -0.09 13.80 -4.26
C GLY A 126 1.27 14.04 -3.60
N ASP A 127 1.40 15.03 -2.73
CA ASP A 127 2.63 15.33 -1.99
C ASP A 127 2.89 14.34 -0.84
N TYR A 128 4.17 14.22 -0.45
CA TYR A 128 4.68 13.48 0.72
C TYR A 128 5.98 14.04 1.27
#